data_AF-A0A955F6E8-F1
#
_entry.id   AF-A0A955F6E8-F1
#
_cell.length_a   1.000
_cell.length_b   1.000
_cell.length_c   1.000
_cell.angle_alpha   90.00
_cell.angle_beta   90.00
_cell.angle_gamma   90.00
#
_symmetry.space_group_name_H-M   'P 1'
#
loop_
_entity.id
_entity.type
_entity.pdbx_description
1 polymer ?
#
loop_
_entity_poly.entity_id
_entity_poly.type
_entity_poly.pdbx_seq_one_letter_code
_entity_poly.pdbx_strand_id
1 'polypeptide(L)'
;MFSFVLILLPILLVNTWHGYLLLNIKDNKPETISEHAADNDKWLKIHRIVHVISSLLLISYALYYLHPLGLHTTANILIVGALLDVIEVMTLSKDMHHGPEALKSPHTFTAWGMGLSYMMFAVFLVRESSLPAWSMHAVWMLFMMMLGTSIILKFKKFWAFQMSYFLLLSTIIITAHQNLL
;
A
#
# COMPACT_ATOMS: atom_id res chain seq x y z
N MET A 1 9.18 -19.63 8.67
CA MET A 1 10.32 -18.78 8.24
C MET A 1 10.18 -18.28 6.81
N PHE A 2 9.95 -19.14 5.81
CA PHE A 2 9.76 -18.72 4.42
C PHE A 2 8.57 -17.75 4.22
N SER A 3 7.39 -18.06 4.80
CA SER A 3 6.21 -17.19 4.76
C SER A 3 6.43 -15.80 5.38
N PHE A 4 7.23 -15.73 6.45
CA PHE A 4 7.60 -14.46 7.09
C PHE A 4 8.42 -13.57 6.15
N VAL A 5 9.34 -14.15 5.38
CA VAL A 5 10.11 -13.42 4.36
C VAL A 5 9.19 -12.88 3.26
N LEU A 6 8.22 -13.68 2.81
CA LEU A 6 7.29 -13.29 1.74
C LEU A 6 6.42 -12.08 2.12
N ILE A 7 6.11 -11.87 3.40
CA ILE A 7 5.32 -10.73 3.87
C ILE A 7 6.17 -9.54 4.33
N LEU A 8 7.31 -9.81 4.97
CA LEU A 8 8.18 -8.75 5.51
C LEU A 8 8.98 -8.05 4.40
N LEU A 9 9.47 -8.79 3.40
CA LEU A 9 10.32 -8.20 2.37
C LEU A 9 9.58 -7.14 1.53
N PRO A 10 8.32 -7.35 1.07
CA PRO A 10 7.53 -6.29 0.43
C PRO A 10 7.40 -5.03 1.27
N ILE A 11 7.07 -5.21 2.55
CA ILE A 11 6.90 -4.11 3.52
C ILE A 11 8.19 -3.29 3.63
N LEU A 12 9.34 -3.97 3.78
CA LEU A 12 10.63 -3.28 3.91
C LEU A 12 11.04 -2.60 2.61
N LEU A 13 10.88 -3.27 1.46
CA LEU A 13 11.26 -2.73 0.15
C LEU A 13 10.49 -1.45 -0.18
N VAL A 14 9.16 -1.48 -0.10
CA VAL A 14 8.30 -0.34 -0.45
C VAL A 14 8.54 0.83 0.52
N ASN A 15 8.51 0.59 1.83
CA ASN A 15 8.70 1.66 2.81
C ASN A 15 10.10 2.30 2.73
N THR A 16 11.15 1.49 2.52
CA THR A 16 12.52 2.01 2.39
C THR A 16 12.67 2.82 1.10
N TRP A 17 12.08 2.34 0.00
CA TRP A 17 12.09 3.05 -1.27
C TRP A 17 11.33 4.39 -1.18
N HIS A 18 10.13 4.39 -0.59
CA HIS A 18 9.35 5.61 -0.35
C HIS A 18 10.08 6.58 0.58
N GLY A 19 10.69 6.08 1.65
CA GLY A 19 11.53 6.90 2.54
C GLY A 19 12.72 7.51 1.81
N TYR A 20 13.39 6.76 0.94
CA TYR A 20 14.47 7.27 0.10
C TYR A 20 13.99 8.35 -0.87
N LEU A 21 12.84 8.17 -1.52
CA LEU A 21 12.24 9.19 -2.37
C LEU A 21 11.95 10.47 -1.58
N LEU A 22 11.36 10.37 -0.39
CA LEU A 22 11.07 11.52 0.46
C LEU A 22 12.31 12.32 0.86
N LEU A 23 13.43 11.64 1.15
CA LEU A 23 14.70 12.30 1.48
C LEU A 23 15.34 13.03 0.30
N ASN A 24 14.96 12.68 -0.94
CA ASN A 24 15.48 13.30 -2.16
C ASN A 24 14.59 14.41 -2.73
N ILE A 25 13.46 14.72 -2.08
CA ILE A 25 12.60 15.84 -2.48
C ILE A 25 13.35 17.16 -2.24
N LYS A 26 13.74 17.83 -3.32
CA LYS A 26 14.23 19.23 -3.30
C LYS A 26 13.06 20.19 -3.55
N ASP A 27 13.24 21.46 -3.20
CA ASP A 27 12.21 22.53 -3.21
C ASP A 27 11.21 22.46 -4.38
N ASN A 28 9.93 22.76 -4.08
CA ASN A 28 8.70 22.39 -4.81
C ASN A 28 8.25 20.93 -4.63
N LYS A 29 7.67 20.67 -3.46
CA LYS A 29 7.25 19.33 -3.01
C LYS A 29 6.18 18.73 -3.95
N PRO A 30 6.40 17.53 -4.53
CA PRO A 30 5.33 16.76 -5.14
C PRO A 30 4.23 16.47 -4.10
N GLU A 31 3.00 16.36 -4.57
CA GLU A 31 1.82 16.18 -3.70
C GLU A 31 1.79 14.75 -3.14
N THR A 32 2.31 13.78 -3.91
CA THR A 32 2.42 12.36 -3.54
C THR A 32 3.83 11.76 -3.76
N ILE A 33 4.11 10.57 -3.20
CA ILE A 33 5.39 9.86 -3.39
C ILE A 33 5.52 9.33 -4.82
N SER A 34 4.42 8.85 -5.38
CA SER A 34 4.34 8.31 -6.75
C SER A 34 4.66 9.40 -7.78
N GLU A 35 4.21 10.64 -7.55
CA GLU A 35 4.59 11.79 -8.37
C GLU A 35 6.08 12.06 -8.35
N HIS A 36 6.70 12.04 -7.17
CA HIS A 36 8.14 12.23 -7.08
C HIS A 36 8.92 11.16 -7.85
N ALA A 37 8.45 9.92 -7.80
CA ALA A 37 9.03 8.85 -8.59
C ALA A 37 8.86 9.10 -10.09
N ALA A 38 7.72 9.66 -10.52
CA ALA A 38 7.45 9.95 -11.91
C ALA A 38 8.39 11.03 -12.47
N ASP A 39 8.78 12.04 -11.69
CA ASP A 39 9.63 13.18 -12.13
C ASP A 39 10.92 12.74 -12.87
N ASN A 40 11.46 11.57 -12.55
CA ASN A 40 12.68 11.04 -13.14
C ASN A 40 12.44 9.64 -13.73
N ASP A 41 12.75 9.41 -15.00
CA ASP A 41 12.50 8.10 -15.66
C ASP A 41 13.24 6.95 -14.98
N LYS A 42 14.42 7.22 -14.41
CA LYS A 42 15.17 6.22 -13.64
C LYS A 42 14.44 5.89 -12.35
N TRP A 43 13.92 6.90 -11.64
CA TRP A 43 13.16 6.67 -10.41
C TRP A 43 11.84 5.99 -10.67
N LEU A 44 11.13 6.38 -11.74
CA LEU A 44 9.89 5.72 -12.16
C LEU A 44 10.11 4.24 -12.47
N LYS A 45 11.20 3.91 -13.19
CA LYS A 45 11.57 2.52 -13.46
C LYS A 45 11.85 1.74 -12.17
N ILE A 46 12.62 2.30 -11.24
CA ILE A 46 12.92 1.63 -9.97
C ILE A 46 11.65 1.47 -9.13
N HIS A 47 10.81 2.50 -9.06
CA HIS A 47 9.54 2.48 -8.35
C HIS A 47 8.63 1.36 -8.87
N ARG A 48 8.47 1.27 -10.19
CA ARG A 48 7.73 0.17 -10.82
C ARG A 48 8.30 -1.20 -10.47
N ILE A 49 9.63 -1.37 -10.53
CA ILE A 49 10.28 -2.65 -10.18
C ILE A 49 10.02 -3.01 -8.71
N VAL A 50 10.20 -2.07 -7.79
CA VAL A 50 9.98 -2.28 -6.34
C VAL A 50 8.56 -2.73 -6.07
N HIS A 51 7.57 -2.04 -6.64
CA HIS A 51 6.16 -2.39 -6.47
C HIS A 51 5.84 -3.75 -7.11
N VAL A 52 6.21 -3.99 -8.37
CA VAL A 52 5.95 -5.28 -9.04
C VAL A 52 6.54 -6.47 -8.28
N ILE A 53 7.79 -6.37 -7.82
CA ILE A 53 8.42 -7.43 -7.01
C ILE A 53 7.65 -7.62 -5.69
N SER A 54 7.26 -6.52 -5.03
CA SER A 54 6.52 -6.56 -3.78
C SER A 54 5.13 -7.20 -3.97
N SER A 55 4.41 -6.85 -5.03
CA SER A 55 3.11 -7.44 -5.37
C SER A 55 3.21 -8.94 -5.64
N LEU A 56 4.24 -9.39 -6.38
CA LEU A 56 4.47 -10.82 -6.65
C LEU A 56 4.76 -11.62 -5.36
N LEU A 57 5.52 -11.04 -4.44
CA LEU A 57 5.78 -11.65 -3.13
C LEU A 57 4.51 -11.72 -2.27
N LEU A 58 3.67 -10.69 -2.27
CA LEU A 58 2.37 -10.69 -1.57
C LEU A 58 1.39 -11.71 -2.17
N ILE A 59 1.35 -11.85 -3.49
CA ILE A 59 0.56 -12.90 -4.17
C ILE A 59 1.09 -14.28 -3.76
N SER A 60 2.40 -14.47 -3.74
CA SER A 60 3.02 -15.71 -3.29
C SER A 60 2.68 -16.01 -1.83
N TYR A 61 2.70 -15.00 -0.94
CA TYR A 61 2.27 -15.15 0.45
C TYR A 61 0.80 -15.58 0.55
N ALA A 62 -0.10 -14.96 -0.21
CA ALA A 62 -1.51 -15.34 -0.24
C ALA A 62 -1.70 -16.81 -0.65
N LEU A 63 -1.03 -17.24 -1.73
CA LEU A 63 -1.18 -18.57 -2.30
C LEU A 63 -0.51 -19.67 -1.48
N TYR A 64 0.70 -19.42 -0.96
CA TYR A 64 1.49 -20.45 -0.27
C TYR A 64 1.33 -20.47 1.25
N TYR A 65 0.77 -19.42 1.85
CA TYR A 65 0.57 -19.36 3.31
C TYR A 65 -0.90 -19.21 3.70
N LEU A 66 -1.61 -18.19 3.21
CA LEU A 66 -2.99 -17.95 3.65
C LEU A 66 -3.98 -18.99 3.11
N HIS A 67 -3.83 -19.37 1.84
CA HIS A 67 -4.75 -20.33 1.20
C HIS A 67 -4.68 -21.74 1.83
N PRO A 68 -3.50 -22.32 2.15
CA PRO A 68 -3.42 -23.59 2.87
C PRO A 68 -3.99 -23.56 4.28
N LEU A 69 -4.05 -22.38 4.92
CA LEU A 69 -4.69 -22.17 6.23
C LEU A 69 -6.22 -22.04 6.14
N GLY A 70 -6.81 -22.13 4.95
CA GLY A 70 -8.26 -21.97 4.74
C GLY A 70 -8.74 -20.51 4.71
N LEU A 71 -7.81 -19.54 4.76
CA LEU A 71 -8.12 -18.10 4.79
C LEU A 71 -8.34 -17.53 3.38
N HIS A 72 -9.21 -18.18 2.60
CA HIS A 72 -9.37 -17.91 1.16
C HIS A 72 -9.82 -16.47 0.86
N THR A 73 -10.76 -15.94 1.65
CA THR A 73 -11.27 -14.56 1.46
C THR A 73 -10.15 -13.55 1.65
N THR A 74 -9.40 -13.66 2.74
CA THR A 74 -8.26 -12.79 3.07
C THR A 74 -7.15 -12.90 2.02
N ALA A 75 -6.85 -14.11 1.56
CA ALA A 75 -5.90 -14.36 0.48
C ALA A 75 -6.32 -13.67 -0.83
N ASN A 76 -7.59 -13.82 -1.23
CA ASN A 76 -8.10 -13.22 -2.47
C ASN A 76 -8.11 -11.70 -2.41
N ILE A 77 -8.47 -11.10 -1.27
CA ILE A 77 -8.41 -9.65 -1.07
C ILE A 77 -6.96 -9.16 -1.21
N LEU A 78 -5.99 -9.86 -0.64
CA LEU A 78 -4.58 -9.51 -0.78
C LEU A 78 -4.10 -9.58 -2.24
N ILE A 79 -4.51 -10.63 -2.97
CA ILE A 79 -4.18 -10.78 -4.40
C ILE A 79 -4.77 -9.64 -5.20
N VAL A 80 -6.05 -9.28 -4.98
CA VAL A 80 -6.68 -8.13 -5.66
C VAL A 80 -5.93 -6.85 -5.36
N GLY A 81 -5.58 -6.59 -4.10
CA GLY A 81 -4.77 -5.42 -3.71
C GLY A 81 -3.42 -5.37 -4.43
N ALA A 82 -2.72 -6.51 -4.48
CA ALA A 82 -1.44 -6.63 -5.19
C ALA A 82 -1.56 -6.45 -6.71
N LEU A 83 -2.64 -6.90 -7.34
CA LEU A 83 -2.88 -6.66 -8.76
C LEU A 83 -3.17 -5.18 -9.03
N LEU A 84 -3.96 -4.53 -8.16
CA LEU A 84 -4.24 -3.10 -8.26
C LEU A 84 -2.97 -2.26 -8.06
N ASP A 85 -2.08 -2.67 -7.16
CA ASP A 85 -0.74 -2.07 -6.97
C ASP A 85 0.08 -2.11 -8.28
N VAL A 86 0.15 -3.26 -8.95
CA VAL A 86 0.82 -3.38 -10.26
C VAL A 86 0.20 -2.45 -11.30
N ILE A 87 -1.14 -2.42 -11.40
CA ILE A 87 -1.81 -1.56 -12.39
C ILE A 87 -1.58 -0.08 -12.06
N GLU A 88 -1.61 0.29 -10.79
CA GLU A 88 -1.34 1.65 -10.30
C GLU A 88 0.02 2.14 -10.77
N VAL A 89 1.08 1.35 -10.56
CA VAL A 89 2.43 1.79 -10.92
C VAL A 89 2.70 1.73 -12.42
N MET A 90 2.01 0.85 -13.15
CA MET A 90 2.09 0.80 -14.62
C MET A 90 1.35 1.96 -15.28
N THR A 91 0.28 2.44 -14.66
CA THR A 91 -0.49 3.58 -15.15
C THR A 91 0.12 4.92 -14.73
N LEU A 92 0.99 4.96 -13.72
CA LEU A 92 1.77 6.13 -13.29
C LEU A 92 2.58 6.73 -14.46
N SER A 93 2.41 8.03 -14.72
CA SER A 93 3.06 8.76 -15.80
C SER A 93 3.46 10.16 -15.34
N LYS A 94 4.49 10.73 -15.98
CA LYS A 94 4.96 12.11 -15.75
C LYS A 94 3.91 13.17 -16.05
N ASP A 95 3.04 12.90 -17.02
CA ASP A 95 2.07 13.88 -17.54
C ASP A 95 0.73 13.86 -16.77
N MET A 96 0.70 13.33 -15.55
CA MET A 96 -0.55 13.27 -14.77
C MET A 96 -1.01 14.64 -14.31
N HIS A 97 -2.33 14.86 -14.38
CA HIS A 97 -2.97 16.06 -13.84
C HIS A 97 -3.41 15.83 -12.40
N HIS A 98 -3.02 16.74 -11.50
CA HIS A 98 -3.25 16.66 -10.04
C HIS A 98 -4.44 17.52 -9.56
N GLY A 99 -5.34 17.91 -10.47
CA GLY A 99 -6.58 18.61 -10.12
C GLY A 99 -7.66 17.66 -9.57
N PRO A 100 -8.88 18.15 -9.28
CA PRO A 100 -10.03 17.29 -8.90
C PRO A 100 -10.35 16.20 -9.93
N GLU A 101 -9.94 16.41 -11.18
CA GLU A 101 -10.04 15.44 -12.28
C GLU A 101 -9.04 14.27 -12.14
N ALA A 102 -8.03 14.38 -11.26
CA ALA A 102 -7.08 13.32 -10.95
C ALA A 102 -7.77 12.04 -10.47
N LEU A 103 -8.94 12.15 -9.82
CA LEU A 103 -9.76 11.00 -9.40
C LEU A 103 -10.26 10.16 -10.58
N LYS A 104 -10.32 10.74 -11.79
CA LYS A 104 -10.67 10.02 -13.02
C LYS A 104 -9.46 9.36 -13.67
N SER A 105 -8.24 9.66 -13.21
CA SER A 105 -7.05 9.01 -13.76
C SER A 105 -7.02 7.54 -13.33
N PRO A 106 -6.62 6.62 -14.23
CA PRO A 106 -6.51 5.20 -13.90
C PRO A 106 -5.61 4.94 -12.69
N HIS A 107 -4.53 5.71 -12.55
CA HIS A 107 -3.59 5.61 -11.42
C HIS A 107 -4.27 5.95 -10.09
N THR A 108 -4.91 7.11 -9.97
CA THR A 108 -5.58 7.48 -8.73
C THR A 108 -6.72 6.50 -8.39
N PHE A 109 -7.49 6.06 -9.38
CA PHE A 109 -8.56 5.09 -9.16
C PHE A 109 -8.02 3.75 -8.63
N THR A 110 -6.95 3.24 -9.27
CA THR A 110 -6.32 1.98 -8.84
C THR A 110 -5.56 2.12 -7.53
N ALA A 111 -4.99 3.29 -7.22
CA ALA A 111 -4.39 3.61 -5.92
C ALA A 111 -5.41 3.53 -4.77
N TRP A 112 -6.59 4.12 -4.95
CA TRP A 112 -7.67 4.02 -3.95
C TRP A 112 -8.21 2.60 -3.83
N GLY A 113 -8.38 1.89 -4.95
CA GLY A 113 -8.79 0.49 -4.96
C GLY A 113 -7.79 -0.42 -4.24
N MET A 114 -6.49 -0.23 -4.49
CA MET A 114 -5.39 -0.90 -3.79
C MET A 114 -5.46 -0.59 -2.28
N GLY A 115 -5.53 0.70 -1.91
CA GLY A 115 -5.59 1.13 -0.51
C GLY A 115 -6.77 0.51 0.25
N LEU A 116 -7.96 0.51 -0.37
CA LEU A 116 -9.14 -0.16 0.19
C LEU A 116 -8.94 -1.67 0.32
N SER A 117 -8.33 -2.31 -0.67
CA SER A 117 -8.06 -3.75 -0.63
C SER A 117 -7.10 -4.11 0.50
N TYR A 118 -6.02 -3.36 0.68
CA TYR A 118 -5.09 -3.58 1.80
C TYR A 118 -5.70 -3.26 3.16
N MET A 119 -6.56 -2.24 3.23
CA MET A 119 -7.36 -1.99 4.43
C MET A 119 -8.24 -3.19 4.78
N MET A 120 -9.01 -3.69 3.80
CA MET A 120 -9.91 -4.84 3.99
C MET A 120 -9.13 -6.08 4.38
N PHE A 121 -8.00 -6.34 3.70
CA PHE A 121 -7.07 -7.41 4.04
C PHE A 121 -6.64 -7.32 5.51
N ALA A 122 -6.18 -6.16 5.97
CA ALA A 122 -5.74 -5.98 7.36
C ALA A 122 -6.88 -6.20 8.37
N VAL A 123 -8.09 -5.72 8.08
CA VAL A 123 -9.27 -5.94 8.94
C VAL A 123 -9.59 -7.43 9.07
N PHE A 124 -9.63 -8.15 7.95
CA PHE A 124 -9.89 -9.59 7.95
C PHE A 124 -8.78 -10.36 8.64
N LEU A 125 -7.52 -10.02 8.38
CA LEU A 125 -6.36 -10.66 8.99
C LEU A 125 -6.33 -10.45 10.51
N VAL A 126 -6.68 -9.25 11.00
CA VAL A 126 -6.82 -8.97 12.46
C VAL A 126 -7.88 -9.87 13.09
N ARG A 127 -9.03 -10.02 12.42
CA ARG A 127 -10.11 -10.90 12.89
C ARG A 127 -9.65 -12.37 12.95
N GLU A 128 -8.96 -12.84 11.92
CA GLU A 128 -8.51 -14.23 11.79
C GLU A 128 -7.33 -14.56 12.73
N SER A 129 -6.49 -13.56 13.05
CA SER A 129 -5.35 -13.70 13.95
C SER A 129 -5.68 -13.50 15.43
N SER A 130 -6.96 -13.39 15.80
CA SER A 130 -7.42 -13.17 17.18
C SER A 130 -6.81 -11.94 17.88
N LEU A 131 -6.38 -10.94 17.10
CA LEU A 131 -5.90 -9.69 17.66
C LEU A 131 -7.05 -8.90 18.31
N PRO A 132 -6.75 -8.01 19.27
CA PRO A 132 -7.78 -7.24 19.96
C PRO A 132 -8.65 -6.43 19.00
N ALA A 133 -9.97 -6.40 19.25
CA ALA A 133 -10.94 -5.76 18.35
C ALA A 133 -10.65 -4.26 18.09
N TRP A 134 -9.99 -3.57 19.02
CA TRP A 134 -9.56 -2.18 18.83
C TRP A 134 -8.57 -2.01 17.66
N SER A 135 -7.82 -3.06 17.30
CA SER A 135 -6.90 -3.04 16.16
C SER A 135 -7.66 -2.86 14.84
N MET A 136 -8.81 -3.51 14.67
CA MET A 136 -9.67 -3.31 13.49
C MET A 136 -10.19 -1.87 13.41
N HIS A 137 -10.56 -1.28 14.55
CA HIS A 137 -11.05 0.10 14.61
C HIS A 137 -9.94 1.08 14.25
N ALA A 138 -8.70 0.83 14.67
CA ALA A 138 -7.54 1.64 14.31
C ALA A 138 -7.28 1.63 12.80
N VAL A 139 -7.39 0.49 12.12
CA VAL A 139 -7.26 0.40 10.64
C VAL A 139 -8.30 1.28 9.95
N TRP A 140 -9.57 1.12 10.33
CA TRP A 140 -10.67 1.90 9.74
C TRP A 140 -10.53 3.40 9.99
N MET A 141 -10.26 3.78 11.24
CA MET A 141 -10.11 5.19 11.62
C MET A 141 -8.99 5.86 10.84
N LEU A 142 -7.82 5.21 10.71
CA LEU A 142 -6.68 5.80 9.99
C LEU A 142 -6.92 5.86 8.49
N PHE A 143 -7.60 4.87 7.90
CA PHE A 143 -8.03 4.95 6.49
C PHE A 143 -9.01 6.11 6.26
N MET A 144 -10.00 6.29 7.14
CA MET A 144 -10.95 7.40 7.05
C MET A 144 -10.30 8.77 7.28
N MET A 145 -9.33 8.86 8.20
CA MET A 145 -8.52 10.06 8.40
C MET A 145 -7.70 10.38 7.15
N MET A 146 -7.06 9.37 6.54
CA MET A 146 -6.32 9.52 5.29
C MET A 146 -7.25 10.02 4.16
N LEU A 147 -8.42 9.40 3.99
CA LEU A 147 -9.42 9.81 2.99
C LEU A 147 -9.93 11.25 3.23
N GLY A 148 -10.37 11.55 4.45
CA GLY A 148 -10.88 12.87 4.80
C GLY A 148 -9.83 13.97 4.62
N THR A 149 -8.59 13.72 5.06
CA THR A 149 -7.49 14.67 4.88
C THR A 149 -7.11 14.84 3.41
N SER A 150 -7.15 13.78 2.60
CA SER A 150 -6.95 13.86 1.13
C SER A 150 -7.93 14.83 0.49
N ILE A 151 -9.21 14.71 0.85
CA ILE A 151 -10.29 15.55 0.31
C ILE A 151 -10.14 16.99 0.79
N ILE A 152 -9.93 17.21 2.10
CA ILE A 152 -9.83 18.55 2.70
C ILE A 152 -8.60 19.30 2.18
N LEU A 153 -7.44 18.64 2.13
CA LEU A 153 -6.18 19.24 1.72
C LEU A 153 -5.99 19.24 0.20
N LYS A 154 -6.96 18.69 -0.56
CA LYS A 154 -6.87 18.50 -2.02
C LYS A 154 -5.54 17.86 -2.40
N PHE A 155 -5.19 16.77 -1.71
CA PHE A 155 -3.96 15.99 -1.91
C PHE A 155 -2.62 16.72 -1.61
N LYS A 156 -2.64 17.97 -1.14
CA LYS A 156 -1.41 18.67 -0.75
C LYS A 156 -0.73 18.00 0.44
N LYS A 157 0.56 17.67 0.28
CA LYS A 157 1.39 16.98 1.30
C LYS A 157 0.81 15.63 1.72
N PHE A 158 0.08 14.96 0.83
CA PHE A 158 -0.59 13.70 1.12
C PHE A 158 0.37 12.57 1.51
N TRP A 159 1.61 12.63 1.02
CA TRP A 159 2.67 11.66 1.32
C TRP A 159 2.84 11.34 2.81
N ALA A 160 2.66 12.32 3.71
CA ALA A 160 2.83 12.09 5.15
C ALA A 160 1.74 11.16 5.73
N PHE A 161 0.50 11.34 5.28
CA PHE A 161 -0.62 10.47 5.67
C PHE A 161 -0.50 9.09 5.04
N GLN A 162 -0.09 9.03 3.77
CA GLN A 162 0.17 7.78 3.05
C GLN A 162 1.24 6.93 3.76
N MET A 163 2.37 7.52 4.16
CA MET A 163 3.41 6.80 4.92
C MET A 163 2.93 6.34 6.29
N SER A 164 2.23 7.20 7.02
CA SER A 164 1.71 6.86 8.35
C SER A 164 0.74 5.66 8.27
N TYR A 165 -0.10 5.66 7.24
CA TYR A 165 -1.02 4.58 6.95
C TYR A 165 -0.30 3.28 6.60
N PHE A 166 0.71 3.32 5.73
CA PHE A 166 1.49 2.12 5.37
C PHE A 166 2.29 1.55 6.55
N LEU A 167 2.87 2.39 7.41
CA LEU A 167 3.57 1.94 8.61
C LEU A 167 2.63 1.25 9.60
N LEU A 168 1.41 1.78 9.77
CA LEU A 168 0.38 1.11 10.57
C LEU A 168 0.02 -0.26 9.99
N LEU A 169 -0.34 -0.30 8.70
CA LEU A 169 -0.72 -1.56 8.05
C LEU A 169 0.40 -2.59 8.18
N SER A 170 1.65 -2.17 7.98
CA SER A 170 2.83 -3.02 8.14
C SER A 170 2.93 -3.61 9.55
N THR A 171 2.74 -2.77 10.57
CA THR A 171 2.77 -3.20 11.98
C THR A 171 1.67 -4.23 12.26
N ILE A 172 0.46 -3.97 11.78
CA ILE A 172 -0.70 -4.86 11.96
C ILE A 172 -0.47 -6.19 11.26
N ILE A 173 -0.01 -6.17 10.01
CA ILE A 173 0.26 -7.37 9.21
C ILE A 173 1.34 -8.23 9.87
N ILE A 174 2.44 -7.63 10.34
CA ILE A 174 3.52 -8.37 11.03
C ILE A 174 2.99 -9.00 12.32
N THR A 175 2.26 -8.23 13.14
CA THR A 175 1.73 -8.72 14.43
C THR A 175 0.69 -9.82 14.20
N ALA A 176 -0.20 -9.64 13.23
CA ALA A 176 -1.22 -10.64 12.88
C ALA A 176 -0.58 -11.92 12.34
N HIS A 177 0.44 -11.81 11.49
CA HIS A 177 1.18 -12.96 11.00
C HIS A 177 1.84 -13.75 12.15
N GLN A 178 2.43 -13.06 13.12
CA GLN A 178 3.03 -13.72 14.29
C GLN A 178 2.00 -14.49 15.14
N ASN A 179 0.76 -14.01 15.23
CA ASN A 179 -0.31 -14.71 15.95
C ASN A 179 -0.95 -15.86 15.15
N LEU A 180 -0.75 -15.90 13.84
CA LEU A 180 -1.20 -16.99 12.97
C LEU A 180 -0.21 -18.17 12.88
N LEU A 181 1.04 -17.97 13.33
CA LEU A 181 2.07 -19.01 13.41
C LEU A 181 1.88 -19.86 14.68
#